data_AF-A0A160PQG1-F1
#
_entry.id   AF-A0A160PQG1-F1
#
_cell.length_a   1.000
_cell.length_b   1.000
_cell.length_c   1.000
_cell.angle_alpha   90.00
_cell.angle_beta   90.00
_cell.angle_gamma   90.00
#
_symmetry.space_group_name_H-M   'P 1'
#
loop_
_entity.id
_entity.type
_entity.pdbx_description
1 polymer ?
#
loop_
_entity_poly.entity_id
_entity_poly.type
_entity_poly.pdbx_seq_one_letter_code
_entity_poly.pdbx_strand_id
1 'polypeptide(L)'
;MYIIGQLSKSDQNTGAGKFKPMTSKLVESTLASLKELEDPKILTVNERHGDDHAVNLTKLRAVAKDLKKNQPLARELWATNDTVARLVALLICRPKEFSQAELDSMIREARTPKVLDWLINYVVKKNPHWNDLRMLWLEDAAENVAAAGWSLNTHAVITNPDVVDDSALLNAIEASMKNALPRAQWSMNECLAQIGIHRPKLRERAIEIGERLEVLKDYPTPPNCTSPYAPIWIAEMVRRQNK
;
A
#
# COMPACT_ATOMS: atom_id res chain seq x y z
N MET A 1 -37.77 -38.86 -44.45
CA MET A 1 -37.01 -38.45 -45.65
C MET A 1 -36.56 -37.02 -45.37
N TYR A 2 -35.33 -36.64 -45.05
CA TYR A 2 -33.99 -37.23 -45.20
C TYR A 2 -33.04 -36.49 -44.20
N ILE A 3 -32.10 -37.23 -43.57
CA ILE A 3 -30.71 -36.83 -43.21
C ILE A 3 -30.51 -35.67 -42.20
N ILE A 4 -30.24 -35.93 -40.90
CA ILE A 4 -28.94 -36.23 -40.25
C ILE A 4 -27.82 -35.22 -40.60
N GLY A 5 -27.48 -34.34 -39.66
CA GLY A 5 -26.30 -33.48 -39.73
C GLY A 5 -25.78 -33.13 -38.34
N GLN A 6 -24.97 -34.04 -37.77
CA GLN A 6 -24.15 -33.76 -36.59
C GLN A 6 -23.13 -32.66 -36.93
N LEU A 7 -23.19 -31.52 -36.23
CA LEU A 7 -22.09 -30.57 -36.18
C LEU A 7 -21.36 -30.73 -34.84
N SER A 8 -20.33 -31.58 -34.91
CA SER A 8 -18.98 -31.38 -34.38
C SER A 8 -18.85 -30.48 -33.13
N LYS A 9 -18.62 -31.14 -31.98
CA LYS A 9 -17.88 -30.54 -30.86
C LYS A 9 -16.47 -30.24 -31.34
N SER A 10 -16.16 -28.97 -31.62
CA SER A 10 -14.79 -28.51 -31.81
C SER A 10 -14.18 -28.17 -30.45
N ASP A 11 -13.37 -29.10 -29.99
CA ASP A 11 -12.22 -29.00 -29.09
C ASP A 11 -12.05 -27.71 -28.27
N GLN A 12 -12.37 -27.84 -26.98
CA GLN A 12 -11.73 -27.07 -25.92
C GLN A 12 -10.25 -27.47 -25.88
N ASN A 13 -9.40 -26.73 -26.59
CA ASN A 13 -7.97 -26.76 -26.34
C ASN A 13 -7.64 -25.85 -25.14
N THR A 14 -7.96 -26.32 -23.93
CA THR A 14 -7.42 -25.78 -22.69
C THR A 14 -5.96 -26.20 -22.54
N GLY A 15 -5.12 -25.68 -23.43
CA GLY A 15 -3.67 -25.69 -23.30
C GLY A 15 -3.23 -24.54 -22.39
N ALA A 16 -3.70 -24.51 -21.14
CA ALA A 16 -3.03 -23.74 -20.09
C ALA A 16 -1.73 -24.48 -19.73
N GLY A 17 -0.80 -24.49 -20.67
CA GLY A 17 0.58 -24.79 -20.37
C GLY A 17 0.98 -23.81 -19.28
N LYS A 18 1.25 -24.34 -18.08
CA LYS A 18 1.92 -23.61 -17.02
C LYS A 18 3.26 -23.18 -17.60
N PHE A 19 3.30 -22.01 -18.24
CA PHE A 19 4.54 -21.35 -18.57
C PHE A 19 5.16 -21.04 -17.22
N LYS A 20 6.05 -21.92 -16.76
CA LYS A 20 6.95 -21.61 -15.66
C LYS A 20 7.81 -20.50 -16.24
N PRO A 21 7.66 -19.23 -15.82
CA PRO A 21 8.57 -18.20 -16.30
C PRO A 21 9.98 -18.69 -15.94
N MET A 22 10.87 -18.77 -16.92
CA MET A 22 12.28 -19.01 -16.63
C MET A 22 12.75 -17.84 -15.79
N THR A 23 12.96 -18.08 -14.50
CA THR A 23 13.57 -17.12 -13.59
C THR A 23 14.95 -16.75 -14.14
N SER A 24 15.22 -15.47 -14.35
CA SER A 24 16.54 -15.10 -14.88
C SER A 24 17.65 -15.42 -13.87
N LYS A 25 18.86 -15.69 -14.38
CA LYS A 25 20.06 -15.89 -13.54
C LYS A 25 20.28 -14.74 -12.55
N LEU A 26 19.86 -13.53 -12.90
CA LEU A 26 19.99 -12.36 -12.04
C LEU A 26 18.99 -12.38 -10.89
N VAL A 27 17.78 -12.90 -11.09
CA VAL A 27 16.84 -13.13 -9.99
C VAL A 27 17.37 -14.19 -9.05
N GLU A 28 17.87 -15.32 -9.59
CA GLU A 28 18.46 -16.40 -8.77
C GLU A 28 19.62 -15.88 -7.92
N SER A 29 20.56 -15.13 -8.50
CA SER A 29 21.68 -14.57 -7.75
C SER A 29 21.23 -13.52 -6.73
N THR A 30 20.23 -12.69 -7.06
CA THR A 30 19.67 -11.72 -6.12
C THR A 30 19.02 -12.42 -4.92
N LEU A 31 18.22 -13.46 -5.15
CA LEU A 31 17.60 -14.25 -4.07
C LEU A 31 18.65 -14.93 -3.19
N ALA A 32 19.72 -15.47 -3.80
CA ALA A 32 20.82 -16.05 -3.05
C ALA A 32 21.51 -15.01 -2.15
N SER A 33 21.83 -13.83 -2.69
CA SER A 33 22.41 -12.73 -1.90
C SER A 33 21.48 -12.26 -0.79
N LEU A 34 20.16 -12.20 -1.01
CA LEU A 34 19.21 -11.83 0.03
C LEU A 34 19.15 -12.86 1.16
N LYS A 35 19.22 -14.16 0.81
CA LYS A 35 19.23 -15.26 1.77
C LYS A 35 20.46 -15.21 2.69
N GLU A 36 21.62 -14.83 2.16
CA GLU A 36 22.85 -14.66 2.97
C GLU A 36 22.74 -13.52 4.00
N LEU A 37 21.77 -12.60 3.84
CA LEU A 37 21.54 -11.48 4.75
C LEU A 37 20.51 -11.76 5.84
N GLU A 38 19.90 -12.95 5.85
CA GLU A 38 18.90 -13.34 6.84
C GLU A 38 19.49 -13.41 8.26
N ASP A 39 18.76 -12.83 9.21
CA ASP A 39 19.09 -12.84 10.63
C ASP A 39 17.83 -13.20 11.44
N PRO A 40 17.81 -14.33 12.18
CA PRO A 40 16.66 -14.73 13.00
C PRO A 40 16.23 -13.70 14.05
N LYS A 41 17.15 -12.84 14.50
CA LYS A 41 16.81 -11.74 15.43
C LYS A 41 15.98 -10.67 14.72
N ILE A 42 16.29 -10.38 13.47
CA ILE A 42 15.53 -9.44 12.64
C ILE A 42 14.14 -10.02 12.36
N LEU A 43 14.03 -11.32 12.06
CA LEU A 43 12.74 -11.98 11.87
C LEU A 43 11.85 -11.83 13.11
N THR A 44 12.36 -12.18 14.30
CA THR A 44 11.63 -12.07 15.57
C THR A 44 11.07 -10.66 15.81
N VAL A 45 11.83 -9.62 15.43
CA VAL A 45 11.39 -8.23 15.57
C VAL A 45 10.30 -7.90 14.55
N ASN A 46 10.46 -8.30 13.29
CA ASN A 46 9.53 -7.97 12.21
C ASN A 46 8.20 -8.72 12.33
N GLU A 47 8.20 -9.95 12.84
CA GLU A 47 6.96 -10.71 13.07
C GLU A 47 6.02 -10.01 14.06
N ARG A 48 6.57 -9.30 15.05
CA ARG A 48 5.77 -8.46 15.98
C ARG A 48 5.04 -7.33 15.29
N HIS A 49 5.47 -6.97 14.08
CA HIS A 49 4.86 -5.96 13.23
C HIS A 49 4.07 -6.57 12.06
N GLY A 50 3.92 -7.90 12.01
CA GLY A 50 3.21 -8.62 10.96
C GLY A 50 4.01 -8.84 9.68
N ASP A 51 5.32 -8.60 9.71
CA ASP A 51 6.23 -8.78 8.57
C ASP A 51 7.02 -10.11 8.70
N ASP A 52 7.14 -10.87 7.61
CA ASP A 52 7.71 -12.23 7.59
C ASP A 52 9.18 -12.29 7.10
N HIS A 53 9.89 -11.15 7.09
CA HIS A 53 11.25 -11.09 6.55
C HIS A 53 12.34 -11.05 7.62
N ALA A 54 13.44 -11.77 7.36
CA ALA A 54 14.61 -11.83 8.25
C ALA A 54 15.74 -10.85 7.85
N VAL A 55 15.55 -10.01 6.84
CA VAL A 55 16.62 -9.14 6.32
C VAL A 55 16.54 -7.73 6.90
N ASN A 56 17.67 -7.21 7.38
CA ASN A 56 17.80 -5.82 7.81
C ASN A 56 17.60 -4.85 6.63
N LEU A 57 16.69 -3.87 6.77
CA LEU A 57 16.32 -2.96 5.68
C LEU A 57 17.45 -2.06 5.17
N THR A 58 18.50 -1.81 5.96
CA THR A 58 19.70 -1.09 5.49
C THR A 58 20.53 -1.96 4.54
N LYS A 59 20.73 -3.24 4.89
CA LYS A 59 21.41 -4.21 4.02
C LYS A 59 20.60 -4.47 2.74
N LEU A 60 19.28 -4.60 2.85
CA LEU A 60 18.38 -4.72 1.71
C LEU A 60 18.52 -3.53 0.74
N ARG A 61 18.58 -2.30 1.27
CA ARG A 61 18.80 -1.09 0.44
C ARG A 61 20.19 -1.07 -0.22
N ALA A 62 21.21 -1.68 0.39
CA ALA A 62 22.52 -1.82 -0.25
C ALA A 62 22.43 -2.73 -1.49
N VAL A 63 21.75 -3.88 -1.39
CA VAL A 63 21.48 -4.75 -2.55
C VAL A 63 20.73 -4.00 -3.66
N ALA A 64 19.66 -3.28 -3.30
CA ALA A 64 18.89 -2.49 -4.27
C ALA A 64 19.74 -1.38 -4.92
N LYS A 65 20.68 -0.78 -4.18
CA LYS A 65 21.60 0.23 -4.70
C LYS A 65 22.50 -0.34 -5.79
N ASP A 66 23.04 -1.54 -5.59
CA ASP A 66 23.93 -2.20 -6.54
C ASP A 66 23.20 -2.63 -7.82
N LEU A 67 21.95 -3.08 -7.68
CA LEU A 67 21.08 -3.43 -8.81
C LEU A 67 20.62 -2.22 -9.63
N LYS A 68 20.64 -1.01 -9.04
CA LYS A 68 20.16 0.24 -9.64
C LYS A 68 18.70 0.14 -10.09
N LYS A 69 18.20 1.14 -10.84
CA LYS A 69 16.85 1.11 -11.39
C LYS A 69 16.73 0.12 -12.55
N ASN A 70 15.94 -0.94 -12.37
CA ASN A 70 15.78 -2.03 -13.34
C ASN A 70 14.33 -2.55 -13.32
N GLN A 71 13.49 -2.08 -14.26
CA GLN A 71 12.07 -2.44 -14.32
C GLN A 71 11.82 -3.92 -14.68
N PRO A 72 12.49 -4.52 -15.69
CA PRO A 72 12.34 -5.96 -15.96
C PRO A 72 12.65 -6.82 -14.73
N LEU A 73 13.79 -6.56 -14.06
CA LEU A 73 14.15 -7.29 -12.84
C LEU A 73 13.14 -7.06 -11.71
N ALA A 74 12.62 -5.84 -11.54
CA ALA A 74 11.60 -5.57 -10.53
C ALA A 74 10.35 -6.44 -10.72
N ARG A 75 9.87 -6.57 -11.97
CA ARG A 75 8.72 -7.42 -12.30
C ARG A 75 9.01 -8.90 -12.02
N GLU A 76 10.19 -9.38 -12.41
CA GLU A 76 10.57 -10.77 -12.14
C GLU A 76 10.71 -11.05 -10.64
N LEU A 77 11.38 -10.17 -9.88
CA LEU A 77 11.50 -10.27 -8.43
C LEU A 77 10.13 -10.23 -7.75
N TRP A 78 9.22 -9.37 -8.22
CA TRP A 78 7.85 -9.32 -7.70
C TRP A 78 7.10 -10.64 -7.88
N ALA A 79 7.24 -11.24 -9.07
CA ALA A 79 6.59 -12.50 -9.45
C ALA A 79 7.09 -13.72 -8.64
N THR A 80 8.24 -13.62 -7.97
CA THR A 80 8.73 -14.69 -7.07
C THR A 80 7.84 -14.92 -5.86
N ASN A 81 6.99 -13.94 -5.51
CA ASN A 81 6.17 -13.92 -4.29
C ASN A 81 6.98 -14.02 -2.98
N ASP A 82 8.30 -13.85 -3.04
CA ASP A 82 9.17 -13.70 -1.86
C ASP A 82 9.07 -12.26 -1.33
N THR A 83 8.85 -12.10 -0.02
CA THR A 83 8.66 -10.79 0.60
C THR A 83 9.88 -9.89 0.43
N VAL A 84 11.09 -10.41 0.62
CA VAL A 84 12.32 -9.63 0.54
C VAL A 84 12.60 -9.21 -0.90
N ALA A 85 12.40 -10.13 -1.86
CA ALA A 85 12.51 -9.86 -3.28
C ALA A 85 11.51 -8.78 -3.72
N ARG A 86 10.27 -8.81 -3.23
CA ARG A 86 9.27 -7.76 -3.47
C ARG A 86 9.68 -6.42 -2.90
N LEU A 87 10.25 -6.37 -1.70
CA LEU A 87 10.79 -5.11 -1.15
C LEU A 87 11.92 -4.55 -2.01
N VAL A 88 12.82 -5.40 -2.52
CA VAL A 88 13.85 -4.98 -3.48
C VAL A 88 13.22 -4.49 -4.79
N ALA A 89 12.24 -5.22 -5.33
CA ALA A 89 11.52 -4.84 -6.54
C ALA A 89 10.96 -3.41 -6.43
N LEU A 90 10.31 -3.07 -5.32
CA LEU A 90 9.76 -1.74 -5.06
C LEU A 90 10.84 -0.64 -5.01
N LEU A 91 12.06 -0.96 -4.56
CA LEU A 91 13.18 -0.02 -4.55
C LEU A 91 13.80 0.19 -5.94
N ILE A 92 13.83 -0.84 -6.78
CA ILE A 92 14.52 -0.79 -8.09
C ILE A 92 13.58 -0.52 -9.27
N CYS A 93 12.26 -0.58 -9.07
CA CYS A 93 11.28 -0.30 -10.12
C CYS A 93 11.26 1.18 -10.56
N ARG A 94 10.62 1.43 -11.70
CA ARG A 94 10.25 2.75 -12.21
C ARG A 94 8.73 2.88 -12.09
N PRO A 95 8.22 3.62 -11.09
CA PRO A 95 6.79 3.62 -10.77
C PRO A 95 5.87 3.93 -11.95
N LYS A 96 6.27 4.87 -12.81
CA LYS A 96 5.47 5.32 -13.97
C LYS A 96 5.34 4.27 -15.09
N GLU A 97 6.11 3.20 -15.05
CA GLU A 97 6.06 2.12 -16.06
C GLU A 97 5.07 1.01 -15.70
N PHE A 98 4.45 1.06 -14.52
CA PHE A 98 3.35 0.15 -14.18
C PHE A 98 2.02 0.72 -14.69
N SER A 99 1.24 -0.14 -15.33
CA SER A 99 -0.16 0.13 -15.66
C SER A 99 -1.04 0.12 -14.41
N GLN A 100 -2.24 0.70 -14.51
CA GLN A 100 -3.25 0.65 -13.45
C GLN A 100 -3.58 -0.81 -13.05
N ALA A 101 -3.74 -1.71 -14.03
CA ALA A 101 -4.04 -3.12 -13.79
C ALA A 101 -2.91 -3.86 -13.08
N GLU A 102 -1.65 -3.57 -13.41
CA GLU A 102 -0.50 -4.12 -12.68
C GLU A 102 -0.53 -3.67 -11.21
N LEU A 103 -0.77 -2.38 -10.95
CA LEU A 103 -0.83 -1.87 -9.57
C LEU A 103 -1.99 -2.46 -8.77
N ASP A 104 -3.14 -2.68 -9.40
CA ASP A 104 -4.28 -3.36 -8.79
C ASP A 104 -3.96 -4.84 -8.46
N SER A 105 -3.27 -5.55 -9.35
CA SER A 105 -2.78 -6.91 -9.05
C SER A 105 -1.79 -6.90 -7.89
N MET A 106 -0.82 -5.97 -7.93
CA MET A 106 0.23 -5.87 -6.92
C MET A 106 -0.33 -5.60 -5.52
N ILE A 107 -1.34 -4.71 -5.37
CA ILE A 107 -1.91 -4.44 -4.03
C ILE A 107 -2.65 -5.66 -3.48
N ARG A 108 -3.28 -6.48 -4.33
CA ARG A 108 -3.98 -7.72 -3.95
C ARG A 108 -3.01 -8.86 -3.62
N GLU A 109 -1.84 -8.85 -4.24
CA GLU A 109 -0.78 -9.84 -4.00
C GLU A 109 0.08 -9.53 -2.77
N ALA A 110 0.15 -8.27 -2.35
CA ALA A 110 0.93 -7.82 -1.21
C ALA A 110 0.27 -8.24 0.11
N ARG A 111 0.97 -9.06 0.90
CA ARG A 111 0.43 -9.66 2.13
C ARG A 111 0.93 -8.99 3.40
N THR A 112 2.18 -8.56 3.40
CA THR A 112 2.83 -8.05 4.60
C THR A 112 2.70 -6.53 4.71
N PRO A 113 2.59 -5.98 5.93
CA PRO A 113 2.45 -4.55 6.14
C PRO A 113 3.53 -3.72 5.46
N LYS A 114 4.80 -4.17 5.47
CA LYS A 114 5.91 -3.46 4.83
C LYS A 114 5.79 -3.38 3.32
N VAL A 115 5.43 -4.49 2.66
CA VAL A 115 5.29 -4.52 1.19
C VAL A 115 4.15 -3.61 0.78
N LEU A 116 3.01 -3.67 1.47
CA LEU A 116 1.86 -2.78 1.22
C LEU A 116 2.24 -1.30 1.39
N ASP A 117 2.90 -0.96 2.50
CA ASP A 117 3.33 0.41 2.80
C ASP A 117 4.29 0.96 1.73
N TRP A 118 5.31 0.18 1.36
CA TRP A 118 6.28 0.60 0.34
C TRP A 118 5.67 0.64 -1.06
N LEU A 119 4.75 -0.27 -1.39
CA LEU A 119 4.05 -0.25 -2.67
C LEU A 119 3.27 1.06 -2.82
N ILE A 120 2.47 1.42 -1.80
CA ILE A 120 1.67 2.64 -1.83
C ILE A 120 2.59 3.88 -1.89
N ASN A 121 3.56 3.98 -0.99
CA ASN A 121 4.33 5.22 -0.79
C ASN A 121 5.47 5.41 -1.81
N TYR A 122 6.09 4.34 -2.28
CA TYR A 122 7.23 4.44 -3.21
C TYR A 122 6.79 4.31 -4.67
N VAL A 123 5.66 3.65 -4.94
CA VAL A 123 5.21 3.35 -6.29
C VAL A 123 3.88 4.03 -6.61
N VAL A 124 2.78 3.66 -5.96
CA VAL A 124 1.43 4.08 -6.37
C VAL A 124 1.27 5.60 -6.33
N LYS A 125 1.63 6.26 -5.22
CA LYS A 125 1.55 7.73 -5.09
C LYS A 125 2.42 8.50 -6.11
N LYS A 126 3.34 7.84 -6.81
CA LYS A 126 4.22 8.44 -7.84
C LYS A 126 3.81 8.07 -9.26
N ASN A 127 2.80 7.22 -9.42
CA ASN A 127 2.30 6.75 -10.70
C ASN A 127 1.15 7.65 -11.18
N PRO A 128 1.04 7.98 -12.48
CA PRO A 128 -0.04 8.84 -13.01
C PRO A 128 -1.47 8.34 -12.74
N HIS A 129 -1.67 7.03 -12.53
CA HIS A 129 -2.97 6.41 -12.28
C HIS A 129 -3.44 6.48 -10.81
N TRP A 130 -2.69 7.14 -9.92
CA TRP A 130 -2.98 7.14 -8.49
C TRP A 130 -4.41 7.65 -8.17
N ASN A 131 -4.92 8.63 -8.92
CA ASN A 131 -6.25 9.20 -8.64
C ASN A 131 -7.38 8.27 -9.08
N ASP A 132 -7.18 7.52 -10.17
CA ASP A 132 -8.16 6.52 -10.61
C ASP A 132 -8.18 5.34 -9.64
N LEU A 133 -7.00 4.90 -9.19
CA LEU A 133 -6.85 3.86 -8.16
C LEU A 133 -7.44 4.29 -6.81
N ARG A 134 -7.33 5.58 -6.43
CA ARG A 134 -7.95 6.13 -5.22
C ARG A 134 -9.45 5.88 -5.21
N MET A 135 -10.13 6.16 -6.32
CA MET A 135 -11.58 5.97 -6.44
C MET A 135 -11.93 4.48 -6.51
N LEU A 136 -11.19 3.71 -7.32
CA LEU A 136 -11.41 2.28 -7.49
C LEU A 136 -11.29 1.51 -6.17
N TRP A 137 -10.31 1.86 -5.35
CA TRP A 137 -9.97 1.10 -4.15
C TRP A 137 -10.78 1.49 -2.92
N LEU A 138 -11.36 2.69 -2.85
CA LEU A 138 -11.97 3.23 -1.63
C LEU A 138 -13.08 2.33 -1.06
N GLU A 139 -13.87 1.71 -1.92
CA GLU A 139 -15.01 0.85 -1.57
C GLU A 139 -14.73 -0.64 -1.83
N ASP A 140 -13.46 -1.03 -2.03
CA ASP A 140 -13.10 -2.42 -2.28
C ASP A 140 -13.38 -3.29 -1.04
N ALA A 141 -13.91 -4.50 -1.26
CA ALA A 141 -14.22 -5.44 -0.18
C ALA A 141 -12.96 -5.97 0.52
N ALA A 142 -11.81 -5.98 -0.16
CA ALA A 142 -10.55 -6.36 0.44
C ALA A 142 -9.99 -5.20 1.27
N GLU A 143 -9.86 -5.43 2.58
CA GLU A 143 -9.50 -4.40 3.57
C GLU A 143 -8.18 -3.67 3.26
N ASN A 144 -7.16 -4.40 2.81
CA ASN A 144 -5.87 -3.81 2.46
C ASN A 144 -5.98 -2.87 1.24
N VAL A 145 -6.90 -3.17 0.32
CA VAL A 145 -7.16 -2.35 -0.86
C VAL A 145 -7.97 -1.12 -0.45
N ALA A 146 -9.03 -1.28 0.35
CA ALA A 146 -9.77 -0.16 0.94
C ALA A 146 -8.87 0.81 1.72
N ALA A 147 -7.98 0.28 2.57
CA ALA A 147 -7.00 1.09 3.30
C ALA A 147 -6.04 1.83 2.36
N ALA A 148 -5.64 1.22 1.24
CA ALA A 148 -4.85 1.90 0.21
C ALA A 148 -5.63 3.06 -0.43
N GLY A 149 -6.92 2.86 -0.74
CA GLY A 149 -7.83 3.92 -1.20
C GLY A 149 -7.89 5.11 -0.23
N TRP A 150 -8.00 4.86 1.08
CA TRP A 150 -7.92 5.90 2.10
C TRP A 150 -6.56 6.61 2.13
N SER A 151 -5.44 5.87 2.03
CA SER A 151 -4.10 6.48 1.97
C SER A 151 -3.90 7.37 0.72
N LEU A 152 -4.57 7.04 -0.40
CA LEU A 152 -4.56 7.88 -1.60
C LEU A 152 -5.47 9.10 -1.47
N ASN A 153 -6.55 9.04 -0.69
CA ASN A 153 -7.31 10.24 -0.32
C ASN A 153 -6.49 11.17 0.58
N THR A 154 -5.75 10.62 1.56
CA THR A 154 -4.78 11.40 2.34
C THR A 154 -3.75 12.08 1.45
N HIS A 155 -3.22 11.37 0.44
CA HIS A 155 -2.30 11.95 -0.52
C HIS A 155 -2.93 13.11 -1.29
N ALA A 156 -4.14 12.93 -1.82
CA ALA A 156 -4.88 13.98 -2.53
C ALA A 156 -5.14 15.22 -1.66
N VAL A 157 -5.53 15.03 -0.40
CA VAL A 157 -5.75 16.14 0.55
C VAL A 157 -4.51 17.04 0.67
N ILE A 158 -3.32 16.44 0.65
CA ILE A 158 -2.03 17.13 0.78
C ILE A 158 -1.58 17.77 -0.54
N THR A 159 -1.67 17.04 -1.66
CA THR A 159 -1.00 17.44 -2.91
C THR A 159 -1.93 17.98 -3.99
N ASN A 160 -3.21 17.57 -3.99
CA ASN A 160 -4.18 17.84 -5.05
C ASN A 160 -5.58 18.07 -4.45
N PRO A 161 -5.77 19.12 -3.65
CA PRO A 161 -7.01 19.34 -2.89
C PRO A 161 -8.27 19.42 -3.77
N ASP A 162 -8.15 19.86 -5.02
CA ASP A 162 -9.29 20.04 -5.92
C ASP A 162 -9.92 18.72 -6.41
N VAL A 163 -9.26 17.57 -6.22
CA VAL A 163 -9.78 16.26 -6.66
C VAL A 163 -10.54 15.51 -5.56
N VAL A 164 -10.66 16.10 -4.37
CA VAL A 164 -11.34 15.51 -3.21
C VAL A 164 -12.49 16.38 -2.72
N ASP A 165 -13.57 15.72 -2.31
CA ASP A 165 -14.63 16.35 -1.50
C ASP A 165 -14.32 16.08 -0.02
N ASP A 166 -13.67 17.03 0.63
CA ASP A 166 -13.30 16.93 2.04
C ASP A 166 -14.52 16.73 2.95
N SER A 167 -15.68 17.28 2.59
CA SER A 167 -16.90 17.13 3.39
C SER A 167 -17.46 15.70 3.30
N ALA A 168 -17.46 15.12 2.10
CA ALA A 168 -17.83 13.73 1.90
C ALA A 168 -16.87 12.76 2.60
N LEU A 169 -15.55 13.03 2.55
CA LEU A 169 -14.56 12.24 3.28
C LEU A 169 -14.78 12.28 4.80
N LEU A 170 -15.02 13.47 5.37
CA LEU A 170 -15.34 13.59 6.80
C LEU A 170 -16.63 12.85 7.18
N ASN A 171 -17.69 12.91 6.35
CA ASN A 171 -18.93 12.15 6.56
C ASN A 171 -18.65 10.64 6.59
N ALA A 172 -17.89 10.13 5.62
CA ALA A 172 -17.57 8.70 5.52
C ALA A 172 -16.71 8.23 6.70
N ILE A 173 -15.73 9.04 7.12
CA ILE A 173 -14.89 8.77 8.29
C ILE A 173 -15.74 8.71 9.56
N GLU A 174 -16.57 9.72 9.77
CA GLU A 174 -17.48 9.82 10.92
C GLU A 174 -18.40 8.58 11.02
N ALA A 175 -18.95 8.14 9.89
CA ALA A 175 -19.90 7.03 9.85
C ALA A 175 -19.26 5.65 10.08
N SER A 176 -18.01 5.42 9.67
CA SER A 176 -17.46 4.06 9.54
C SER A 176 -16.14 3.82 10.26
N MET A 177 -15.32 4.84 10.54
CA MET A 177 -13.94 4.63 11.02
C MET A 177 -13.90 3.83 12.33
N LYS A 178 -14.78 4.12 13.29
CA LYS A 178 -14.80 3.42 14.59
C LYS A 178 -15.00 1.90 14.48
N ASN A 179 -15.70 1.44 13.43
CA ASN A 179 -15.98 0.02 13.21
C ASN A 179 -15.13 -0.60 12.10
N ALA A 180 -14.32 0.20 11.41
CA ALA A 180 -13.41 -0.30 10.39
C ALA A 180 -12.30 -1.17 11.01
N LEU A 181 -11.70 -2.02 10.20
CA LEU A 181 -10.61 -2.89 10.67
C LEU A 181 -9.32 -2.10 10.84
N PRO A 182 -8.35 -2.58 11.66
CA PRO A 182 -7.26 -1.75 12.18
C PRO A 182 -6.46 -0.99 11.11
N ARG A 183 -6.22 -1.60 9.94
CA ARG A 183 -5.48 -0.94 8.87
C ARG A 183 -6.29 0.18 8.20
N ALA A 184 -7.57 -0.06 7.94
CA ALA A 184 -8.47 0.97 7.41
C ALA A 184 -8.66 2.10 8.43
N GLN A 185 -8.85 1.76 9.72
CA GLN A 185 -8.87 2.73 10.82
C GLN A 185 -7.66 3.65 10.81
N TRP A 186 -6.47 3.08 10.69
CA TRP A 186 -5.24 3.86 10.60
C TRP A 186 -5.26 4.85 9.43
N SER A 187 -5.56 4.37 8.22
CA SER A 187 -5.59 5.22 7.02
C SER A 187 -6.69 6.28 7.05
N MET A 188 -7.85 5.97 7.61
CA MET A 188 -8.95 6.92 7.80
C MET A 188 -8.59 7.99 8.84
N ASN A 189 -7.96 7.60 9.96
CA ASN A 189 -7.49 8.55 10.97
C ASN A 189 -6.39 9.46 10.43
N GLU A 190 -5.50 8.93 9.59
CA GLU A 190 -4.52 9.73 8.86
C GLU A 190 -5.20 10.76 7.94
N CYS A 191 -6.21 10.33 7.17
CA CYS A 191 -6.97 11.22 6.30
C CYS A 191 -7.68 12.33 7.09
N LEU A 192 -8.35 11.98 8.20
CA LEU A 192 -8.99 12.91 9.13
C LEU A 192 -8.00 13.96 9.64
N ALA A 193 -6.83 13.52 10.13
CA ALA A 193 -5.80 14.39 10.64
C ALA A 193 -5.29 15.35 9.54
N GLN A 194 -5.02 14.85 8.33
CA GLN A 194 -4.53 15.69 7.24
C GLN A 194 -5.56 16.71 6.77
N ILE A 195 -6.86 16.37 6.74
CA ILE A 195 -7.93 17.35 6.48
C ILE A 195 -7.89 18.44 7.57
N GLY A 196 -7.84 18.07 8.85
CA GLY A 196 -7.80 19.03 9.95
C GLY A 196 -6.55 19.92 9.95
N ILE A 197 -5.39 19.38 9.55
CA ILE A 197 -4.14 20.13 9.42
C ILE A 197 -4.25 21.15 8.28
N HIS A 198 -4.63 20.69 7.08
CA HIS A 198 -4.55 21.49 5.85
C HIS A 198 -5.79 22.33 5.52
N ARG A 199 -6.93 22.11 6.20
CA ARG A 199 -8.18 22.84 5.94
C ARG A 199 -8.64 23.62 7.19
N PRO A 200 -8.20 24.88 7.37
CA PRO A 200 -8.57 25.67 8.54
C PRO A 200 -10.09 25.75 8.79
N LYS A 201 -10.89 25.84 7.72
CA LYS A 201 -12.37 25.91 7.80
C LYS A 201 -13.04 24.60 8.24
N LEU A 202 -12.37 23.45 8.11
CA LEU A 202 -12.89 22.14 8.47
C LEU A 202 -12.20 21.55 9.71
N ARG A 203 -11.25 22.27 10.30
CA ARG A 203 -10.40 21.77 11.37
C ARG A 203 -11.16 21.41 12.63
N GLU A 204 -12.04 22.29 13.07
CA GLU A 204 -12.88 22.08 14.26
C GLU A 204 -13.69 20.79 14.10
N ARG A 205 -14.37 20.65 12.96
CA ARG A 205 -15.11 19.43 12.60
C ARG A 205 -14.23 18.17 12.63
N ALA A 206 -13.02 18.23 12.08
CA ALA A 206 -12.10 17.08 12.09
C ALA A 206 -11.68 16.69 13.52
N ILE A 207 -11.46 17.67 14.39
CA ILE A 207 -11.15 17.45 15.81
C ILE A 207 -12.34 16.81 16.53
N GLU A 208 -13.55 17.35 16.36
CA GLU A 208 -14.77 16.80 16.96
C GLU A 208 -15.02 15.34 16.56
N ILE A 209 -14.81 14.99 15.28
CA ILE A 209 -14.88 13.60 14.82
C ILE A 209 -13.83 12.76 15.56
N GLY A 210 -12.58 13.21 15.63
CA GLY A 210 -11.50 12.51 16.33
C GLY A 210 -11.83 12.27 17.82
N GLU A 211 -12.34 13.29 18.51
CA GLU A 211 -12.71 13.24 19.93
C GLU A 211 -13.87 12.28 20.22
N ARG A 212 -14.89 12.26 19.36
CA ARG A 212 -16.04 11.36 19.54
C ARG A 212 -15.70 9.90 19.20
N LEU A 213 -14.85 9.68 18.19
CA LEU A 213 -14.53 8.33 17.75
C LEU A 213 -13.42 7.68 18.57
N GLU A 214 -12.52 8.47 19.15
CA GLU A 214 -11.42 8.03 20.02
C GLU A 214 -10.46 6.99 19.41
N VAL A 215 -10.45 6.90 18.07
CA VAL A 215 -9.58 5.98 17.33
C VAL A 215 -8.12 6.36 17.55
N LEU A 216 -7.30 5.38 17.99
CA LEU A 216 -5.88 5.54 18.34
C LEU A 216 -5.59 6.48 19.54
N LYS A 217 -6.59 6.82 20.36
CA LYS A 217 -6.42 7.67 21.56
C LYS A 217 -5.33 7.17 22.51
N ASP A 218 -5.30 5.86 22.75
CA ASP A 218 -4.37 5.21 23.68
C ASP A 218 -3.15 4.59 22.99
N TYR A 219 -2.87 4.96 21.73
CA TYR A 219 -1.76 4.37 20.98
C TYR A 219 -0.42 4.68 21.66
N PRO A 220 0.42 3.66 21.97
CA PRO A 220 1.71 3.86 22.63
C PRO A 220 2.60 4.79 21.81
N THR A 221 2.86 5.97 22.34
CA THR A 221 3.67 7.00 21.67
C THR A 221 4.98 7.19 22.44
N PRO A 222 6.14 6.83 21.85
CA PRO A 222 7.43 7.05 22.48
C PRO A 222 7.70 8.53 22.79
N PRO A 223 8.60 8.82 23.75
CA PRO A 223 9.03 10.19 24.02
C PRO A 223 9.53 10.89 22.75
N ASN A 224 9.20 12.18 22.61
CA ASN A 224 9.52 13.03 21.45
C ASN A 224 8.84 12.66 20.13
N CYS A 225 7.92 11.69 20.11
CA CYS A 225 7.04 11.43 18.98
C CYS A 225 5.69 12.15 19.14
N THR A 226 5.06 12.51 18.03
CA THR A 226 3.68 13.02 18.03
C THR A 226 2.73 11.82 18.04
N SER A 227 1.73 11.84 18.93
CA SER A 227 0.69 10.79 18.96
C SER A 227 -0.08 10.75 17.63
N PRO A 228 -0.43 9.56 17.12
CA PRO A 228 -1.26 9.44 15.92
C PRO A 228 -2.74 9.78 16.17
N TYR A 229 -3.16 9.99 17.42
CA TYR A 229 -4.52 10.39 17.74
C TYR A 229 -4.85 11.75 17.07
N ALA A 230 -5.85 11.75 16.18
CA ALA A 230 -6.08 12.88 15.26
C ALA A 230 -6.16 14.26 15.95
N PRO A 231 -6.90 14.47 17.06
CA PRO A 231 -6.93 15.78 17.74
C PRO A 231 -5.54 16.27 18.20
N ILE A 232 -4.75 15.40 18.83
CA ILE A 232 -3.39 15.73 19.30
C ILE A 232 -2.48 16.00 18.09
N TRP A 233 -2.58 15.16 17.06
CA TRP A 233 -1.76 15.28 15.87
C TRP A 233 -2.03 16.59 15.12
N ILE A 234 -3.31 16.92 14.89
CA ILE A 234 -3.74 18.17 14.25
C ILE A 234 -3.18 19.37 15.02
N ALA A 235 -3.41 19.43 16.33
CA ALA A 235 -2.96 20.55 17.16
C ALA A 235 -1.43 20.74 17.08
N GLU A 236 -0.66 19.66 17.18
CA GLU A 236 0.80 19.73 17.14
C GLU A 236 1.32 20.16 15.76
N MET A 237 0.75 19.66 14.67
CA MET A 237 1.20 20.04 13.32
C MET A 237 0.84 21.48 12.97
N VAL A 238 -0.35 21.95 13.33
CA VAL A 238 -0.74 23.35 13.17
C VAL A 238 0.18 24.27 13.98
N ARG A 239 0.51 23.88 15.22
CA ARG A 239 1.47 24.63 16.06
C ARG A 239 2.86 24.72 15.40
N ARG A 240 3.32 23.69 14.68
CA ARG A 240 4.60 23.70 13.96
C ARG A 240 4.57 24.57 12.71
N GLN A 241 3.45 24.63 12.00
CA GLN A 241 3.30 25.46 10.79
C GLN A 241 3.30 26.96 11.08
N ASN A 242 2.88 27.36 12.29
CA ASN A 242 2.83 28.75 12.72
C ASN A 242 4.12 29.24 13.41
N LYS A 243 5.19 28.44 13.40
CA LYS A 243 6.53 28.81 13.87
C LYS A 243 7.41 29.16 12.68
#